data_AF-A0A8T5WMQ8-F1
#
_entry.id   AF-A0A8T5WMQ8-F1
#
_cell.length_a   1.000
_cell.length_b   1.000
_cell.length_c   1.000
_cell.angle_alpha   90.00
_cell.angle_beta   90.00
_cell.angle_gamma   90.00
#
_symmetry.space_group_name_H-M   'P 1'
#
loop_
_entity.id
_entity.type
_entity.pdbx_description
1 polymer ?
#
loop_
_entity_poly.entity_id
_entity_poly.type
_entity_poly.pdbx_seq_one_letter_code
_entity_poly.pdbx_strand_id
1 'polypeptide(L)'
;MIFEFIIIFILLFIILGLVYQFMYDIYMGVFIVCTTFYFCYVVVKVVFYMRRKKKTRETQIAPITKTNSVKTEIKETPKIEKKEDKNLETLKVFIQKNVKQGFQTSVIKEALTKQGWPKELVEQALKESK
;
A
#
# COMPACT_ATOMS: atom_id res chain seq x y z
N MET A 1 2.11 36.16 -11.97
CA MET A 1 1.89 34.94 -11.18
C MET A 1 2.42 35.05 -9.75
N ILE A 2 3.72 34.92 -9.45
CA ILE A 2 4.20 34.93 -8.03
C ILE A 2 3.87 36.24 -7.29
N PHE A 3 4.05 37.39 -7.94
CA PHE A 3 3.77 38.69 -7.33
C PHE A 3 2.29 38.91 -7.00
N GLU A 4 1.38 38.41 -7.85
CA GLU A 4 -0.07 38.47 -7.62
C GLU A 4 -0.47 37.63 -6.40
N PHE A 5 0.11 36.43 -6.25
CA PHE A 5 -0.12 35.61 -5.05
C PHE A 5 0.32 36.31 -3.77
N ILE A 6 1.46 37.00 -3.80
CA ILE A 6 1.95 37.76 -2.64
C ILE A 6 0.97 38.88 -2.26
N ILE A 7 0.49 39.64 -3.25
CA ILE A 7 -0.50 40.72 -3.01
C ILE A 7 -1.79 40.14 -2.41
N ILE A 8 -2.32 39.07 -2.99
CA ILE A 8 -3.53 38.40 -2.49
C ILE A 8 -3.34 37.97 -1.03
N PHE A 9 -2.17 37.41 -0.70
CA PHE A 9 -1.87 36.95 0.65
C PHE A 9 -1.83 38.12 1.65
N ILE A 10 -1.14 39.21 1.30
CA ILE A 10 -1.09 40.42 2.14
C ILE A 10 -2.50 40.97 2.39
N LEU A 11 -3.31 41.07 1.33
CA LEU A 11 -4.68 41.58 1.41
C LEU A 11 -5.57 40.69 2.29
N LEU A 12 -5.41 39.37 2.20
CA LEU A 12 -6.09 38.40 3.05
C LEU A 12 -5.71 38.57 4.53
N PHE A 13 -4.42 38.79 4.83
CA PHE A 13 -3.96 39.05 6.19
C PHE A 13 -4.52 40.36 6.76
N ILE A 14 -4.59 41.42 5.93
CA ILE A 14 -5.19 42.69 6.34
C ILE A 14 -6.68 42.52 6.66
N ILE A 15 -7.43 41.80 5.81
CA ILE A 15 -8.86 41.51 6.05
C ILE A 15 -9.04 40.70 7.34
N LEU A 16 -8.22 39.66 7.55
CA LEU A 16 -8.24 38.87 8.77
C LEU A 16 -7.95 39.73 10.01
N GLY A 17 -6.97 40.63 9.94
CA GLY A 17 -6.64 41.56 11.02
C GLY A 17 -7.78 42.55 11.31
N LEU A 18 -8.44 43.05 10.27
CA LEU A 18 -9.61 43.93 10.39
C LEU A 18 -10.79 43.20 11.07
N VAL A 19 -11.10 41.99 10.61
CA VAL A 19 -12.16 41.16 11.22
C VAL A 19 -11.83 40.84 12.68
N TYR A 20 -10.57 40.54 12.97
CA TYR A 20 -10.08 40.32 14.33
C TYR A 20 -10.28 41.54 15.23
N GLN A 21 -10.03 42.75 14.71
CA GLN A 21 -10.20 43.99 15.47
C GLN A 21 -11.67 44.31 15.75
N PHE A 22 -12.57 44.05 14.80
CA PHE A 22 -13.99 44.36 14.95
C PHE A 22 -14.78 43.31 15.74
N MET A 23 -14.40 42.03 15.65
CA MET A 23 -15.14 40.91 16.23
C MET A 23 -14.21 39.89 16.90
N TYR A 24 -13.37 40.38 17.80
CA TYR A 24 -12.37 39.57 18.51
C TYR A 24 -12.98 38.31 19.16
N ASP A 25 -14.10 38.45 19.87
CA ASP A 25 -14.72 37.33 20.59
C ASP A 25 -15.20 36.21 19.65
N ILE A 26 -15.80 36.60 18.52
CA ILE A 26 -16.25 35.64 17.51
C ILE A 26 -15.05 34.96 16.86
N TYR A 27 -14.00 35.73 16.53
CA TYR A 27 -12.77 35.19 15.96
C TYR A 27 -12.13 34.16 16.89
N MET A 28 -11.99 34.49 18.18
CA MET A 28 -11.43 33.58 19.17
C MET A 28 -12.25 32.30 19.31
N GLY A 29 -13.59 32.41 19.31
CA GLY A 29 -14.48 31.25 19.32
C GLY A 29 -14.25 30.33 18.12
N VAL A 30 -14.22 30.88 16.91
CA VAL A 30 -13.96 30.11 15.68
C VAL A 30 -12.55 29.49 15.70
N PHE A 31 -11.54 30.24 16.14
CA PHE A 31 -10.16 29.77 16.23
C PHE A 31 -10.02 28.58 17.18
N ILE A 32 -10.67 28.62 18.35
CA ILE A 32 -10.67 27.52 19.32
C ILE A 32 -11.33 26.27 18.74
N VAL A 33 -12.49 26.42 18.08
CA VAL A 33 -13.19 25.30 17.44
C VAL A 33 -12.33 24.68 16.33
N CYS A 34 -11.75 25.50 15.45
CA CYS A 34 -10.85 25.04 14.39
C CYS A 34 -9.62 24.31 14.96
N THR A 35 -8.97 24.88 15.98
CA THR A 35 -7.79 24.28 16.62
C THR A 35 -8.13 22.96 17.29
N THR A 36 -9.26 22.88 17.99
CA THR A 36 -9.75 21.65 18.63
C THR A 36 -10.04 20.57 17.59
N PHE A 37 -10.72 20.93 16.50
CA PHE A 37 -11.02 20.01 15.41
C PHE A 37 -9.74 19.49 14.74
N TYR A 38 -8.78 20.37 14.47
CA TYR A 38 -7.48 20.00 13.91
C TYR A 38 -6.70 19.05 14.83
N PHE A 39 -6.69 19.31 16.14
CA PHE A 39 -6.07 18.44 17.12
C PHE A 39 -6.71 17.05 17.12
N CYS A 40 -8.05 16.96 17.16
CA CYS A 40 -8.78 15.69 17.05
C CYS A 40 -8.43 14.93 15.76
N TYR A 41 -8.35 15.62 14.63
CA TYR A 41 -7.92 15.02 13.35
C TYR A 41 -6.50 14.44 13.44
N VAL A 42 -5.54 15.17 14.02
CA VAL A 42 -4.16 14.70 14.21
C VAL A 42 -4.14 13.47 15.11
N VAL A 43 -4.86 13.47 16.23
CA VAL A 43 -4.96 12.31 17.15
C VAL A 43 -5.49 11.09 16.41
N VAL A 44 -6.59 11.21 15.66
CA VAL A 44 -7.14 10.11 14.86
C VAL A 44 -6.12 9.59 13.85
N LYS A 45 -5.41 10.48 13.15
CA LYS A 45 -4.38 10.13 12.18
C LYS A 45 -3.21 9.39 12.83
N VAL A 46 -2.75 9.85 14.00
CA VAL A 46 -1.67 9.22 14.79
C VAL A 46 -2.10 7.83 15.28
N VAL A 47 -3.31 7.71 15.83
CA VAL A 47 -3.87 6.42 16.27
C VAL A 47 -3.95 5.45 15.09
N PHE A 48 -4.42 5.90 13.94
CA PHE A 48 -4.50 5.08 12.73
C PHE A 48 -3.11 4.68 12.21
N TYR A 49 -2.15 5.60 12.25
CA TYR A 49 -0.76 5.32 11.89
C TYR A 49 -0.11 4.28 12.82
N MET A 50 -0.36 4.38 14.13
CA MET A 50 0.10 3.39 15.12
C MET A 50 -0.54 2.01 14.90
N ARG A 51 -1.85 1.96 14.60
CA ARG A 51 -2.54 0.70 14.29
C ARG A 51 -1.94 0.02 13.06
N ARG A 52 -1.57 0.78 12.02
CA ARG A 52 -0.92 0.21 10.83
C ARG A 52 0.42 -0.46 11.13
N LYS A 53 1.25 0.12 12.01
CA LYS A 53 2.57 -0.46 12.35
C LYS A 53 2.50 -1.80 13.06
N LYS A 54 1.46 -2.06 13.86
CA LYS A 54 1.29 -3.36 14.53
C LYS A 54 1.09 -4.51 13.53
N LYS A 55 0.32 -4.28 12.47
CA LYS A 55 0.00 -5.31 11.46
C LYS A 55 1.22 -5.78 10.65
N THR A 56 2.27 -4.97 10.53
CA THR A 56 3.49 -5.35 9.80
C THR A 56 4.47 -6.15 10.67
N ARG A 57 4.42 -6.01 12.01
CA ARG A 57 5.34 -6.72 12.90
C ARG A 57 4.96 -8.19 13.13
N GLU A 58 3.69 -8.56 13.00
CA GLU A 58 3.26 -9.97 13.18
C GLU A 58 3.59 -10.86 11.97
N THR A 59 3.86 -10.31 10.79
CA THR A 59 4.22 -11.11 9.60
C THR A 59 5.73 -11.34 9.44
N GLN A 60 6.59 -10.73 10.27
CA GLN A 60 8.06 -10.85 10.15
C GLN A 60 8.72 -11.84 11.14
N ILE A 61 7.96 -12.67 11.88
CA ILE A 61 8.52 -13.69 12.80
C ILE A 61 8.26 -15.13 12.30
N ALA A 62 8.08 -15.34 11.00
CA ALA A 62 8.32 -16.67 10.42
C ALA A 62 9.81 -16.77 10.04
N PRO A 63 10.59 -17.64 10.69
CA PRO A 63 12.03 -17.72 10.50
C PRO A 63 12.36 -18.09 9.05
N ILE A 64 13.13 -17.22 8.42
CA ILE A 64 13.81 -17.46 7.16
C ILE A 64 14.79 -18.60 7.40
N THR A 65 14.39 -19.82 7.00
CA THR A 65 15.34 -20.89 6.74
C THR A 65 16.30 -20.38 5.69
N LYS A 66 17.52 -20.08 6.12
CA LYS A 66 18.63 -19.59 5.28
C LYS A 66 18.85 -20.59 4.14
N THR A 67 18.43 -20.23 2.94
CA THR A 67 18.95 -20.82 1.71
C THR A 67 20.33 -20.21 1.48
N ASN A 68 21.36 -21.01 1.73
CA ASN A 68 22.74 -20.69 1.38
C ASN A 68 22.84 -20.51 -0.13
N SER A 69 23.03 -19.26 -0.57
CA SER A 69 23.42 -18.92 -1.94
C SER A 69 24.88 -19.32 -2.14
N VAL A 70 25.07 -20.55 -2.59
CA VAL A 70 26.33 -21.02 -3.17
C VAL A 70 26.58 -20.20 -4.44
N LYS A 71 27.66 -19.42 -4.42
CA LYS A 71 28.28 -18.79 -5.59
C LYS A 71 28.94 -19.91 -6.40
N THR A 72 28.23 -20.43 -7.40
CA THR A 72 28.85 -21.27 -8.44
C THR A 72 28.79 -20.53 -9.76
N GLU A 73 29.97 -20.26 -10.28
CA GLU A 73 30.25 -19.85 -11.65
C GLU A 73 29.42 -20.61 -12.67
N ILE A 74 28.85 -19.85 -13.59
CA ILE A 74 28.17 -20.33 -14.78
C ILE A 74 29.24 -20.89 -15.71
N LYS A 75 29.33 -22.22 -15.78
CA LYS A 75 29.69 -22.91 -17.01
C LYS A 75 28.86 -24.17 -17.16
N GLU A 76 28.13 -24.16 -18.27
CA GLU A 76 27.54 -25.28 -18.98
C GLU A 76 26.23 -25.88 -18.44
N THR A 77 25.34 -26.02 -19.42
CA THR A 77 23.94 -26.48 -19.40
C THR A 77 23.71 -27.76 -18.61
N PRO A 78 22.70 -27.78 -17.72
CA PRO A 78 22.07 -29.02 -17.30
C PRO A 78 20.55 -29.00 -17.48
N LYS A 79 20.11 -29.96 -18.29
CA LYS A 79 18.85 -30.71 -18.28
C LYS A 79 17.92 -30.38 -17.10
N ILE A 80 16.77 -29.80 -17.44
CA ILE A 80 15.66 -29.46 -16.54
C ILE A 80 15.11 -30.74 -15.92
N GLU A 81 15.43 -30.97 -14.65
CA GLU A 81 14.85 -32.06 -13.86
C GLU A 81 13.59 -31.54 -13.14
N LYS A 82 12.46 -32.13 -13.50
CA LYS A 82 11.11 -31.87 -12.99
C LYS A 82 11.04 -32.00 -11.47
N LYS A 83 10.89 -30.87 -10.77
CA LYS A 83 10.29 -30.82 -9.41
C LYS A 83 8.83 -30.40 -9.55
N GLU A 84 7.95 -31.34 -9.90
CA GLU A 84 6.59 -31.02 -10.38
C GLU A 84 5.50 -30.89 -9.30
N ASP A 85 5.57 -31.54 -8.15
CA ASP A 85 4.29 -31.77 -7.45
C ASP A 85 3.92 -30.77 -6.34
N LYS A 86 4.90 -30.15 -5.65
CA LYS A 86 4.59 -29.26 -4.50
C LYS A 86 4.07 -27.88 -4.89
N ASN A 87 4.13 -27.51 -6.17
CA ASN A 87 3.84 -26.14 -6.59
C ASN A 87 2.37 -25.91 -6.97
N LEU A 88 1.63 -26.95 -7.36
CA LEU A 88 0.26 -26.83 -7.89
C LEU A 88 -0.77 -26.52 -6.80
N GLU A 89 -0.68 -27.15 -5.63
CA GLU A 89 -1.62 -26.89 -4.52
C GLU A 89 -1.53 -25.45 -4.02
N THR A 90 -0.30 -24.94 -3.87
CA THR A 90 -0.06 -23.55 -3.46
C THR A 90 -0.61 -22.56 -4.49
N LEU A 91 -0.46 -22.88 -5.78
CA LEU A 91 -0.97 -22.05 -6.87
C LEU A 91 -2.51 -22.00 -6.86
N LYS A 92 -3.17 -23.14 -6.62
CA LYS A 92 -4.63 -23.21 -6.50
C LYS A 92 -5.16 -22.36 -5.35
N VAL A 93 -4.54 -22.47 -4.16
CA VAL A 93 -4.92 -21.67 -2.98
C VAL A 93 -4.76 -20.17 -3.27
N PHE A 94 -3.67 -19.80 -3.97
CA PHE A 94 -3.43 -18.41 -4.37
C PHE A 94 -4.49 -17.90 -5.35
N ILE A 95 -4.80 -18.65 -6.41
CA ILE A 95 -5.81 -18.26 -7.40
C ILE A 95 -7.18 -18.12 -6.73
N GLN A 96 -7.59 -19.10 -5.92
CA GLN A 96 -8.89 -19.08 -5.24
C GLN A 96 -9.04 -17.86 -4.30
N LYS A 97 -7.96 -17.51 -3.58
CA LYS A 97 -7.94 -16.33 -2.71
C LYS A 97 -8.12 -15.03 -3.49
N ASN A 98 -7.44 -14.88 -4.63
CA ASN A 98 -7.54 -13.68 -5.46
C ASN A 98 -8.90 -13.58 -6.18
N VAL A 99 -9.46 -14.72 -6.64
CA VAL A 99 -10.81 -14.74 -7.22
C VAL A 99 -11.86 -14.36 -6.18
N LYS A 100 -11.76 -14.85 -4.94
CA LYS A 100 -12.64 -14.45 -3.83
C LYS A 100 -12.55 -12.95 -3.49
N GLN A 101 -11.43 -12.30 -3.83
CA GLN A 101 -11.23 -10.86 -3.64
C GLN A 101 -11.76 -10.03 -4.82
N GLY A 102 -12.31 -10.66 -5.86
CA GLY A 102 -12.89 -9.98 -7.03
C GLY A 102 -11.86 -9.59 -8.10
N PHE A 103 -10.64 -10.14 -8.05
CA PHE A 103 -9.65 -9.90 -9.11
C PHE A 103 -10.02 -10.63 -10.40
N GLN A 104 -9.83 -9.96 -11.53
CA GLN A 104 -10.00 -10.58 -12.84
C GLN A 104 -8.91 -11.62 -13.10
N THR A 105 -9.29 -12.73 -13.73
CA THR A 105 -8.40 -13.85 -14.07
C THR A 105 -7.25 -13.44 -14.99
N SER A 106 -7.46 -12.44 -15.87
CA SER A 106 -6.43 -11.84 -16.71
C SER A 106 -5.28 -11.22 -15.90
N VAL A 107 -5.62 -10.47 -14.85
CA VAL A 107 -4.66 -9.82 -13.94
C VAL A 107 -3.87 -10.86 -13.14
N ILE A 108 -4.55 -11.91 -12.67
CA ILE A 108 -3.91 -13.01 -11.94
C ILE A 108 -2.90 -13.74 -12.85
N LYS A 109 -3.26 -13.99 -14.11
CA LYS A 109 -2.37 -14.62 -15.10
C LYS A 109 -1.11 -13.78 -15.35
N GLU A 110 -1.26 -12.47 -15.53
CA GLU A 110 -0.14 -11.56 -15.74
C GLU A 110 0.78 -11.50 -14.51
N ALA A 111 0.21 -11.44 -13.30
CA ALA A 111 0.97 -11.42 -12.05
C ALA A 111 1.78 -12.71 -11.85
N LEU A 112 1.19 -13.87 -12.11
CA LEU A 112 1.88 -15.16 -12.03
C LEU A 112 2.99 -15.28 -13.09
N THR A 113 2.73 -14.82 -14.32
CA THR A 113 3.75 -14.80 -15.38
C THR A 113 4.92 -13.88 -15.00
N LYS A 114 4.65 -12.69 -14.42
CA LYS A 114 5.69 -11.76 -13.93
C LYS A 114 6.53 -12.35 -12.79
N GLN A 115 5.96 -13.25 -11.99
CA GLN A 115 6.67 -13.99 -10.94
C GLN A 115 7.51 -15.16 -11.48
N GLY A 116 7.50 -15.42 -12.79
CA GLY A 116 8.27 -16.49 -13.41
C GLY A 116 7.55 -17.83 -13.49
N TRP A 117 6.23 -17.86 -13.28
CA TRP A 117 5.47 -19.10 -13.45
C TRP A 117 5.24 -19.41 -14.94
N PRO A 118 5.40 -20.67 -15.35
CA PRO A 118 5.14 -21.07 -16.73
C PRO A 118 3.64 -20.95 -17.03
N LYS A 119 3.33 -20.38 -18.20
CA LYS A 119 1.96 -20.05 -18.63
C LYS A 119 1.04 -21.28 -18.65
N GLU A 120 1.60 -22.43 -19.01
CA GLU A 120 0.88 -23.71 -19.10
C GLU A 120 0.33 -24.16 -17.74
N LEU A 121 1.16 -24.11 -16.68
CA LEU A 121 0.73 -24.48 -15.31
C LEU A 121 -0.32 -23.51 -14.77
N VAL A 122 -0.18 -22.22 -15.10
CA VAL A 122 -1.15 -21.19 -14.68
C VAL A 122 -2.51 -21.46 -15.33
N GLU A 123 -2.55 -21.78 -16.63
CA GLU A 123 -3.79 -22.12 -17.32
C GLU A 123 -4.42 -23.42 -16.82
N GLN A 124 -3.61 -24.43 -16.52
CA GLN A 124 -4.10 -25.68 -15.92
C GLN A 124 -4.73 -25.43 -14.55
N ALA A 125 -4.07 -24.68 -13.67
CA ALA A 125 -4.59 -24.37 -12.34
C ALA A 125 -5.86 -23.49 -12.39
N LEU A 126 -5.98 -22.59 -13.37
CA LEU A 126 -7.18 -21.80 -13.62
C LEU A 126 -8.37 -22.68 -14.05
N LYS A 127 -8.15 -23.66 -14.95
CA LYS A 127 -9.19 -24.60 -15.39
C LYS A 127 -9.72 -25.46 -14.25
N GLU A 128 -8.84 -25.92 -13.37
CA GLU A 128 -9.22 -26.76 -12.21
C GLU A 128 -9.89 -25.98 -11.06
N SER A 129 -9.81 -24.64 -11.09
CA SER A 129 -10.38 -23.77 -10.05
C SER A 129 -11.80 -23.25 -10.35
N LYS A 130 -12.32 -23.52 -11.54
CA LYS A 130 -13.64 -23.08 -12.02
C LYS A 130 -14.69 -24.15 -11.75
#